data_AF-A0A929PK94-F1
#
_entry.id   AF-A0A929PK94-F1
#
_cell.length_a   1.000
_cell.length_b   1.000
_cell.length_c   1.000
_cell.angle_alpha   90.00
_cell.angle_beta   90.00
_cell.angle_gamma   90.00
#
_symmetry.space_group_name_H-M   'P 1'
#
loop_
_entity.id
_entity.type
_entity.pdbx_description
1 polymer ?
#
loop_
_entity_poly.entity_id
_entity_poly.type
_entity_poly.pdbx_seq_one_letter_code
_entity_poly.pdbx_strand_id
1 'polypeptide(L)'
;MAVYTTDVDLVKKRANILTLGIAAFTDQHAETERIITRDLVVWYDAEARLRGRDPQGTPFDQAYLLESAAEVTPAAVLLALSLAYDLLSKDLPADSDGMAAQREHYRREFDREWGAAKLVGFTYDWDESGTTGIDESPQVRYRELLRQ
;
A
#
# COMPACT_ATOMS: atom_id res chain seq x y z
N MET A 1 -9.57 -11.93 -4.63
CA MET A 1 -8.97 -10.60 -4.43
C MET A 1 -8.24 -10.64 -3.11
N ALA A 2 -6.96 -10.30 -3.12
CA ALA A 2 -6.16 -10.24 -1.91
C ALA A 2 -6.26 -8.81 -1.36
N VAL A 3 -6.51 -8.70 -0.05
CA VAL A 3 -6.70 -7.39 0.59
C VAL A 3 -5.41 -7.04 1.33
N TYR A 4 -4.85 -5.85 1.09
CA TYR A 4 -3.60 -5.44 1.73
C TYR A 4 -3.75 -5.00 3.19
N THR A 5 -4.97 -4.70 3.64
CA THR A 5 -5.25 -4.14 4.96
C THR A 5 -6.62 -4.62 5.47
N THR A 6 -6.75 -4.77 6.78
CA THR A 6 -8.01 -5.14 7.43
C THR A 6 -8.33 -4.18 8.58
N ASP A 7 -9.56 -4.21 9.09
CA ASP A 7 -9.94 -3.41 10.28
C ASP A 7 -9.07 -3.76 11.49
N VAL A 8 -8.62 -5.01 11.62
CA VAL A 8 -7.70 -5.44 12.68
C VAL A 8 -6.38 -4.67 12.59
N ASP A 9 -5.87 -4.43 11.37
CA ASP A 9 -4.63 -3.69 11.16
C ASP A 9 -4.81 -2.19 11.44
N LEU A 10 -5.96 -1.62 11.08
CA LEU A 10 -6.30 -0.25 11.47
C LEU A 10 -6.35 -0.10 12.99
N VAL A 11 -6.97 -1.04 13.70
CA VAL A 11 -7.07 -1.04 15.16
C VAL A 11 -5.69 -1.17 15.82
N LYS A 12 -4.79 -1.99 15.27
CA LYS A 12 -3.40 -2.07 15.77
C LYS A 12 -2.69 -0.71 15.73
N LYS A 13 -2.92 0.08 14.66
CA LYS A 13 -2.33 1.42 14.50
C LYS A 13 -3.09 2.49 15.27
N ARG A 14 -4.43 2.39 15.32
CA ARG A 14 -5.35 3.35 15.94
C ARG A 14 -6.51 2.61 16.61
N ALA A 15 -6.33 2.24 17.87
CA ALA A 15 -7.25 1.38 18.62
C ALA A 15 -8.72 1.82 18.60
N ASN A 16 -8.98 3.12 18.64
CA ASN A 16 -10.34 3.66 18.77
C ASN A 16 -11.03 3.94 17.43
N ILE A 17 -10.42 3.61 16.28
CA ILE A 17 -10.94 4.01 14.96
C ILE A 17 -12.37 3.51 14.70
N LEU A 18 -12.69 2.27 15.07
CA LEU A 18 -14.04 1.68 14.93
C LEU A 18 -15.05 2.21 15.96
N THR A 19 -14.57 2.84 17.03
CA THR A 19 -15.46 3.41 18.06
C THR A 19 -15.99 4.80 17.68
N LEU A 20 -15.51 5.37 16.56
CA LEU A 20 -15.93 6.68 16.05
C LEU A 20 -17.25 6.65 15.28
N GLY A 21 -18.05 5.58 15.43
CA GLY A 21 -19.40 5.47 14.85
C GLY A 21 -19.47 4.71 13.53
N ILE A 22 -18.37 4.09 13.08
CA ILE A 22 -18.33 3.27 11.86
C ILE A 22 -17.98 1.83 12.22
N ALA A 23 -18.85 0.89 11.83
CA ALA A 23 -18.71 -0.52 12.17
C ALA A 23 -17.60 -1.24 11.38
N ALA A 24 -17.35 -0.82 10.14
CA ALA A 24 -16.32 -1.37 9.27
C ALA A 24 -15.91 -0.35 8.20
N PHE A 25 -14.63 -0.36 7.81
CA PHE A 25 -14.07 0.53 6.78
C PHE A 25 -13.92 -0.15 5.41
N THR A 26 -14.91 -0.97 5.02
CA THR A 26 -14.85 -1.81 3.81
C THR A 26 -14.55 -1.01 2.55
N ASP A 27 -15.21 0.14 2.35
CA ASP A 27 -15.00 0.98 1.17
C ASP A 27 -13.59 1.59 1.15
N GLN A 28 -13.06 1.96 2.33
CA GLN A 28 -11.71 2.50 2.44
C GLN A 28 -10.65 1.43 2.18
N HIS A 29 -10.88 0.18 2.61
CA HIS A 29 -9.99 -0.94 2.26
C HIS A 29 -9.99 -1.21 0.76
N ALA A 30 -11.18 -1.25 0.13
CA ALA A 30 -11.31 -1.46 -1.31
C ALA A 30 -10.65 -0.32 -2.12
N GLU A 31 -10.83 0.94 -1.71
CA GLU A 31 -10.20 2.07 -2.37
C GLU A 31 -8.68 2.09 -2.16
N THR A 32 -8.21 1.70 -0.98
CA THR A 32 -6.79 1.52 -0.68
C THR A 32 -6.18 0.46 -1.59
N GLU A 33 -6.83 -0.71 -1.72
CA GLU A 33 -6.40 -1.79 -2.61
C GLU A 33 -6.30 -1.30 -4.05
N ARG A 34 -7.32 -0.58 -4.54
CA ARG A 34 -7.34 -0.03 -5.89
C ARG A 34 -6.17 0.92 -6.15
N ILE A 35 -5.88 1.84 -5.23
CA ILE A 35 -4.79 2.82 -5.37
C ILE A 35 -3.44 2.12 -5.36
N ILE A 36 -3.21 1.22 -4.41
CA ILE A 36 -1.92 0.52 -4.24
C ILE A 36 -1.68 -0.44 -5.40
N THR A 37 -2.67 -1.22 -5.81
CA THR A 37 -2.55 -2.14 -6.95
C THR A 37 -2.24 -1.36 -8.24
N ARG A 38 -2.86 -0.20 -8.47
CA ARG A 38 -2.52 0.63 -9.63
C ARG A 38 -1.04 1.03 -9.63
N ASP A 39 -0.50 1.44 -8.49
CA ASP A 39 0.90 1.82 -8.36
C ASP A 39 1.84 0.60 -8.53
N LEU A 40 1.46 -0.57 -7.99
CA LEU A 40 2.21 -1.82 -8.11
C LEU A 40 2.24 -2.35 -9.55
N VAL A 41 1.15 -2.22 -10.31
CA VAL A 41 1.14 -2.57 -11.74
C VAL A 41 2.16 -1.74 -12.52
N VAL A 42 2.25 -0.44 -12.24
CA VAL A 42 3.23 0.45 -12.88
C VAL A 42 4.67 0.04 -12.51
N TRP A 43 4.90 -0.30 -11.25
CA TRP A 43 6.20 -0.82 -10.79
C TRP A 43 6.54 -2.15 -11.49
N TYR A 44 5.60 -3.08 -11.52
CA TYR A 44 5.75 -4.40 -12.15
C TYR A 44 6.12 -4.28 -13.62
N ASP A 45 5.40 -3.44 -14.38
CA ASP A 45 5.68 -3.20 -15.80
C ASP A 45 7.13 -2.73 -16.03
N ALA A 46 7.65 -1.90 -15.13
CA ALA A 46 9.03 -1.43 -15.21
C ALA A 46 10.05 -2.54 -14.86
N GLU A 47 9.82 -3.28 -13.78
CA GLU A 47 10.73 -4.35 -13.32
C GLU A 47 10.73 -5.58 -14.25
N ALA A 48 9.56 -5.95 -14.79
CA ALA A 48 9.40 -7.04 -15.73
C ALA A 48 10.22 -6.79 -17.01
N ARG A 49 10.16 -5.57 -17.55
CA ARG A 49 10.95 -5.17 -18.72
C ARG A 49 12.46 -5.23 -18.46
N LEU A 50 12.91 -4.83 -17.28
CA LEU A 50 14.33 -4.95 -16.91
C LEU A 50 14.80 -6.39 -16.80
N ARG A 51 13.88 -7.31 -16.45
CA ARG A 51 14.12 -8.76 -16.42
C ARG A 51 13.91 -9.43 -17.78
N GLY A 52 13.68 -8.66 -18.84
CA GLY A 52 13.46 -9.19 -20.19
C GLY A 52 12.11 -9.91 -20.37
N ARG A 53 11.15 -9.67 -19.47
CA ARG A 53 9.79 -10.20 -19.55
C ARG A 53 8.86 -9.21 -20.23
N ASP A 54 7.84 -9.73 -20.91
CA ASP A 54 6.78 -8.92 -21.51
C ASP A 54 5.61 -8.78 -20.52
N PRO A 55 5.35 -7.58 -19.95
CA PRO A 55 4.26 -7.37 -19.01
C PRO A 55 2.88 -7.62 -19.61
N GLN A 56 2.72 -7.59 -20.94
CA GLN A 56 1.45 -7.90 -21.59
C GLN A 56 1.18 -9.40 -21.64
N GLY A 57 2.23 -10.22 -21.76
CA GLY A 57 2.14 -11.69 -21.77
C GLY A 57 2.10 -12.30 -20.36
N THR A 58 2.73 -11.64 -19.40
CA THR A 58 2.71 -12.02 -17.98
C THR A 58 2.23 -10.82 -17.16
N PRO A 59 0.92 -10.63 -16.96
CA PRO A 59 0.41 -9.50 -16.18
C PRO A 59 0.77 -9.62 -14.70
N PHE A 60 0.74 -8.50 -13.99
CA PHE A 60 0.90 -8.46 -12.54
C PHE A 60 -0.15 -9.33 -11.83
N ASP A 61 0.29 -10.18 -10.92
CA ASP A 61 -0.56 -10.94 -10.00
C ASP A 61 -0.14 -10.65 -8.56
N GLN A 62 -1.09 -10.19 -7.76
CA GLN A 62 -0.87 -9.88 -6.35
C GLN A 62 -0.51 -11.14 -5.54
N ALA A 63 -0.91 -12.33 -5.98
CA ALA A 63 -0.57 -13.58 -5.30
C ALA A 63 0.95 -13.84 -5.25
N TYR A 64 1.72 -13.22 -6.14
CA TYR A 64 3.18 -13.35 -6.21
C TYR A 64 3.93 -12.33 -5.35
N LEU A 65 3.21 -11.41 -4.68
CA LEU A 65 3.77 -10.55 -3.62
C LEU A 65 3.77 -11.29 -2.28
N LEU A 66 4.67 -12.27 -2.16
CA LEU A 66 4.75 -13.16 -1.00
C LEU A 66 5.06 -12.41 0.30
N GLU A 67 5.80 -11.30 0.22
CA GLU A 67 6.17 -10.45 1.37
C GLU A 67 5.28 -9.21 1.53
N SER A 68 4.09 -9.20 0.91
CA SER A 68 3.15 -8.07 0.96
C SER A 68 2.78 -7.61 2.37
N ALA A 69 2.73 -8.53 3.35
CA ALA A 69 2.45 -8.21 4.74
C ALA A 69 3.52 -7.32 5.39
N ALA A 70 4.78 -7.43 4.95
CA ALA A 70 5.89 -6.62 5.45
C ALA A 70 6.14 -5.37 4.59
N GLU A 71 5.94 -5.47 3.28
CA GLU A 71 6.34 -4.42 2.32
C GLU A 71 5.20 -3.49 1.91
N VAL A 72 3.95 -3.97 1.92
CA VAL A 72 2.79 -3.24 1.39
C VAL A 72 1.78 -2.89 2.48
N THR A 73 1.44 -3.85 3.35
CA THR A 73 0.44 -3.67 4.41
C THR A 73 0.71 -2.45 5.31
N PRO A 74 1.94 -2.17 5.76
CA PRO A 74 2.21 -0.99 6.59
C PRO A 74 1.79 0.33 5.94
N ALA A 75 2.10 0.53 4.66
CA ALA A 75 1.65 1.69 3.90
C ALA A 75 0.14 1.65 3.62
N ALA A 76 -0.41 0.48 3.31
CA ALA A 76 -1.86 0.31 3.09
C ALA A 76 -2.68 0.74 4.29
N VAL A 77 -2.26 0.39 5.51
CA VAL A 77 -2.91 0.81 6.76
C VAL A 77 -2.94 2.33 6.89
N LEU A 78 -1.85 3.03 6.55
CA LEU A 78 -1.79 4.49 6.61
C LEU A 78 -2.74 5.14 5.60
N LEU A 79 -2.79 4.64 4.38
CA LEU A 79 -3.71 5.14 3.36
C LEU A 79 -5.17 4.90 3.77
N ALA A 80 -5.50 3.70 4.25
CA ALA A 80 -6.84 3.36 4.71
C ALA A 80 -7.26 4.24 5.89
N LEU A 81 -6.38 4.52 6.85
CA LEU A 81 -6.64 5.48 7.93
C LEU A 81 -6.90 6.89 7.40
N SER A 82 -6.10 7.36 6.44
CA SER A 82 -6.35 8.66 5.81
C SER A 82 -7.74 8.73 5.18
N LEU A 83 -8.17 7.69 4.47
CA LEU A 83 -9.49 7.64 3.83
C LEU A 83 -10.62 7.50 4.87
N ALA A 84 -10.38 6.75 5.94
CA ALA A 84 -11.31 6.63 7.07
C ALA A 84 -11.57 7.97 7.74
N TYR A 85 -10.50 8.75 8.00
CA TYR A 85 -10.63 10.09 8.57
C TYR A 85 -11.27 11.10 7.61
N ASP A 86 -11.08 10.96 6.28
CA ASP A 86 -11.81 11.77 5.30
C ASP A 86 -13.32 11.53 5.38
N LEU A 87 -13.76 10.27 5.49
CA LEU A 87 -15.16 9.92 5.69
C LEU A 87 -15.70 10.49 7.01
N LEU A 88 -14.99 10.23 8.13
CA LEU A 88 -15.39 10.73 9.44
C LEU A 88 -15.50 12.26 9.50
N SER A 89 -14.64 12.99 8.78
CA SER A 89 -14.70 14.45 8.71
C SER A 89 -15.99 14.98 8.06
N LYS A 90 -16.60 14.20 7.16
CA LYS A 90 -17.84 14.55 6.46
C LYS A 90 -19.07 14.20 7.31
N ASP A 91 -19.02 13.07 8.00
CA ASP A 91 -20.16 12.54 8.76
C ASP A 91 -20.24 13.09 10.20
N LEU A 92 -19.12 13.60 10.74
CA LEU A 92 -19.05 14.20 12.09
C LEU A 92 -18.52 15.65 12.03
N PRO A 93 -19.35 16.62 11.62
CA PRO A 93 -18.90 18.00 11.35
C PRO A 93 -18.35 18.74 12.58
N ALA A 94 -18.80 18.36 13.78
CA ALA A 94 -18.42 19.00 15.04
C ALA A 94 -16.92 18.88 15.36
N ASP A 95 -16.26 17.82 14.88
CA ASP A 95 -14.82 17.55 15.07
C ASP A 95 -14.05 17.55 13.73
N SER A 96 -14.62 18.17 12.70
CA SER A 96 -14.11 18.08 11.31
C SER A 96 -12.65 18.54 11.17
N ASP A 97 -12.24 19.60 11.87
CA ASP A 97 -10.85 20.09 11.87
C ASP A 97 -9.86 19.06 12.45
N GLY A 98 -10.23 18.39 13.54
CA GLY A 98 -9.41 17.34 14.16
C GLY A 98 -9.28 16.11 13.25
N MET A 99 -10.37 15.71 12.61
CA MET A 99 -10.39 14.60 11.65
C MET A 99 -9.60 14.95 10.38
N ALA A 100 -9.70 16.17 9.88
CA ALA A 100 -8.93 16.65 8.74
C ALA A 100 -7.42 16.66 9.04
N ALA A 101 -7.02 17.07 10.24
CA ALA A 101 -5.62 17.01 10.68
C ALA A 101 -5.11 15.57 10.77
N GLN A 102 -5.92 14.62 11.26
CA GLN A 102 -5.56 13.20 11.29
C GLN A 102 -5.45 12.60 9.89
N ARG A 103 -6.40 12.89 9.00
CA ARG A 103 -6.34 12.51 7.58
C ARG A 103 -5.01 12.94 6.96
N GLU A 104 -4.68 14.23 7.07
CA GLU A 104 -3.48 14.80 6.49
C GLU A 104 -2.21 14.19 7.10
N HIS A 105 -2.20 13.94 8.42
CA HIS A 105 -1.09 13.24 9.06
C HIS A 105 -0.86 11.85 8.44
N TYR A 106 -1.88 10.99 8.40
CA TYR A 106 -1.71 9.64 7.85
C TYR A 106 -1.42 9.66 6.35
N ARG A 107 -1.94 10.65 5.60
CA ARG A 107 -1.63 10.81 4.18
C ARG A 107 -0.15 11.07 3.96
N ARG A 108 0.44 12.00 4.72
CA ARG A 108 1.87 12.30 4.62
C ARG A 108 2.75 11.11 5.02
N GLU A 109 2.36 10.39 6.07
CA GLU A 109 3.08 9.19 6.49
C GLU A 109 3.00 8.11 5.40
N PHE A 110 1.84 7.91 4.77
CA PHE A 110 1.70 7.03 3.61
C PHE A 110 2.61 7.45 2.46
N ASP A 111 2.57 8.71 2.05
CA ASP A 111 3.37 9.18 0.91
C ASP A 111 4.88 8.98 1.16
N ARG A 112 5.33 9.16 2.41
CA ARG A 112 6.71 8.88 2.82
C ARG A 112 7.04 7.39 2.78
N GLU A 113 6.22 6.56 3.41
CA GLU A 113 6.47 5.13 3.56
C GLU A 113 6.35 4.39 2.22
N TRP A 114 5.30 4.69 1.45
CA TRP A 114 5.09 4.15 0.11
C TRP A 114 6.15 4.65 -0.88
N GLY A 115 6.58 5.90 -0.77
CA GLY A 115 7.69 6.44 -1.55
C GLY A 115 8.98 5.67 -1.28
N ALA A 116 9.30 5.41 -0.01
CA ALA A 116 10.47 4.61 0.38
C ALA A 116 10.38 3.17 -0.11
N ALA A 117 9.22 2.52 0.04
CA ALA A 117 8.99 1.16 -0.44
C ALA A 117 9.20 1.06 -1.96
N LYS A 118 8.64 1.99 -2.74
CA LYS A 118 8.84 2.03 -4.20
C LYS A 118 10.30 2.23 -4.64
N LEU A 119 11.10 2.93 -3.83
CA LEU A 119 12.53 3.13 -4.11
C LEU A 119 13.36 1.88 -3.84
N VAL A 120 13.01 1.13 -2.80
CA VAL A 120 13.61 -0.17 -2.49
C VAL A 120 13.19 -1.20 -3.54
N GLY A 121 11.91 -1.18 -3.92
CA GLY A 121 11.24 -2.18 -4.73
C GLY A 121 10.49 -3.18 -3.84
N PHE A 122 9.78 -4.10 -4.49
CA PHE A 122 9.01 -5.15 -3.82
C PHE A 122 9.55 -6.52 -4.19
N THR A 123 9.48 -7.44 -3.24
CA THR A 123 9.81 -8.85 -3.47
C THR A 123 8.66 -9.50 -4.22
N TYR A 124 8.97 -10.14 -5.35
CA TYR A 124 7.96 -10.72 -6.23
C TYR A 124 8.45 -12.06 -6.76
N ASP A 125 7.60 -13.08 -6.64
CA ASP A 125 7.83 -14.42 -7.18
C ASP A 125 7.71 -14.38 -8.70
N TRP A 126 8.86 -14.22 -9.37
CA TRP A 126 8.92 -14.10 -10.81
C TRP A 126 8.82 -15.48 -11.45
N ASP A 127 9.38 -16.52 -10.86
CA ASP A 127 9.36 -17.87 -11.45
C ASP A 127 8.12 -18.71 -11.08
N GLU A 128 7.20 -18.14 -10.29
CA GLU A 128 5.96 -18.76 -9.82
C GLU A 128 6.23 -20.02 -8.97
N SER A 129 7.38 -20.07 -8.30
CA SER A 129 7.78 -21.22 -7.47
C SER A 129 7.03 -21.30 -6.14
N GLY A 130 6.35 -20.22 -5.73
CA GLY A 130 5.72 -20.06 -4.42
C GLY A 130 6.71 -19.72 -3.31
N THR A 131 7.96 -19.38 -3.64
CA THR A 131 9.00 -18.97 -2.68
C THR A 131 9.85 -17.86 -3.26
N THR A 132 10.33 -16.94 -2.43
CA THR A 132 11.19 -15.84 -2.90
C THR A 132 12.68 -16.24 -2.84
N GLY A 133 13.35 -16.28 -3.98
CA GLY A 133 14.79 -16.46 -4.12
C GLY A 133 15.61 -15.17 -3.96
N ILE A 134 16.94 -15.31 -3.92
CA ILE A 134 17.87 -14.16 -3.84
C ILE A 134 17.72 -13.21 -5.04
N ASP A 135 17.41 -13.76 -6.23
CA ASP A 135 17.27 -12.98 -7.46
C ASP A 135 15.90 -12.27 -7.59
N GLU A 136 14.99 -12.54 -6.66
CA GLU A 136 13.63 -12.01 -6.60
C GLU A 136 13.46 -10.92 -5.54
N SER A 137 14.53 -10.70 -4.77
CA SER A 137 14.64 -9.61 -3.82
C SER A 137 14.73 -8.25 -4.54
N PRO A 138 14.30 -7.16 -3.88
CA PRO A 138 14.33 -5.84 -4.47
C PRO A 138 15.76 -5.43 -4.84
N GLN A 139 15.99 -5.04 -6.09
CA GLN A 139 17.26 -4.43 -6.49
C GLN A 139 17.25 -2.98 -6.01
N VAL A 140 17.88 -2.70 -4.87
CA VAL A 140 17.96 -1.34 -4.33
C VAL A 140 18.55 -0.40 -5.38
N ARG A 141 17.71 0.46 -5.97
CA ARG A 141 18.14 1.40 -7.01
C ARG A 141 18.82 2.64 -6.41
N TYR A 142 19.96 2.44 -5.77
CA TYR A 142 20.78 3.54 -5.20
C TYR A 142 21.20 4.60 -6.24
N ARG A 143 21.24 4.25 -7.54
CA ARG A 143 21.77 5.14 -8.60
C ARG A 143 20.87 6.32 -8.96
N GLU A 144 19.57 6.30 -8.63
CA GLU A 144 18.67 7.43 -8.92
C GLU A 144 18.61 8.46 -7.78
N LEU A 145 19.02 8.09 -6.55
CA LEU A 145 19.11 8.97 -5.38
C LEU A 145 20.26 9.98 -5.43
N LEU A 146 21.28 9.76 -6.26
CA LEU A 146 22.43 10.66 -6.40
C LEU A 146 22.30 11.66 -7.56
N ARG A 147 21.15 11.71 -8.24
CA ARG A 147 20.91 12.59 -9.40
C ARG A 147 19.78 13.62 -9.21
N GLN A 148 19.19 13.70 -8.02
CA GLN A 148 18.31 14.81 -7.63
C GLN A 148 19.07 15.73 -6.66
#